data_AF-E4RRK3-F1
#
_entry.id   AF-E4RRK3-F1
#
_cell.length_a   1.000
_cell.length_b   1.000
_cell.length_c   1.000
_cell.angle_alpha   90.00
_cell.angle_beta   90.00
_cell.angle_gamma   90.00
#
_symmetry.space_group_name_H-M   'P 1'
#
loop_
_entity.id
_entity.type
_entity.pdbx_description
1 polymer ?
#
loop_
_entity_poly.entity_id
_entity_poly.type
_entity_poly.pdbx_seq_one_letter_code
_entity_poly.pdbx_strand_id
1 'polypeptide(L)'
;MRTILRYILAILLIMILANVEPVFSQVLRLIIGLGFLVLALDAKDRGRDYVFYFYLLLCFWFQPLFKFEVDKSTWNAMSIIVALLLVIPRMKKGRKFEFFQ
;
A
#
# COMPACT_ATOMS: atom_id res chain seq x y z
N MET A 1 15.47 -1.76 -6.98
CA MET A 1 14.94 -1.13 -5.75
C MET A 1 13.43 -1.24 -5.60
N ARG A 2 12.59 -0.72 -6.53
CA ARG A 2 11.12 -0.73 -6.40
C ARG A 2 10.47 -2.10 -6.18
N THR A 3 10.96 -3.15 -6.82
CA THR A 3 10.39 -4.50 -6.70
C THR A 3 10.53 -5.02 -5.26
N ILE A 4 11.69 -4.81 -4.64
CA ILE A 4 11.96 -5.20 -3.26
C ILE A 4 11.08 -4.40 -2.29
N LEU A 5 10.97 -3.08 -2.49
CA LEU A 5 10.10 -2.25 -1.65
C LEU A 5 8.63 -2.70 -1.72
N ARG A 6 8.13 -3.04 -2.91
CA ARG A 6 6.77 -3.59 -3.08
C ARG A 6 6.56 -4.90 -2.33
N TYR A 7 7.54 -5.82 -2.38
CA TYR A 7 7.47 -7.08 -1.64
C TYR A 7 7.55 -6.87 -0.12
N ILE A 8 8.43 -5.97 0.35
CA ILE A 8 8.50 -5.60 1.77
C ILE A 8 7.16 -5.03 2.24
N LEU A 9 6.56 -4.13 1.45
CA LEU A 9 5.25 -3.53 1.77
C LEU A 9 4.14 -4.59 1.81
N ALA A 10 4.13 -5.53 0.85
CA ALA A 10 3.18 -6.64 0.85
C ALA A 10 3.33 -7.53 2.09
N ILE A 11 4.56 -7.88 2.48
CA ILE A 11 4.83 -8.68 3.68
C ILE A 11 4.38 -7.93 4.94
N LEU A 12 4.68 -6.62 5.05
CA LEU A 12 4.21 -5.79 6.16
C LEU A 12 2.69 -5.73 6.26
N LEU A 13 1.98 -5.61 5.12
CA LEU A 13 0.52 -5.63 5.09
C LEU A 13 -0.05 -6.97 5.57
N ILE A 14 0.55 -8.09 5.14
CA ILE A 14 0.14 -9.43 5.59
C ILE A 14 0.42 -9.60 7.08
N MET A 15 1.53 -9.05 7.59
CA MET A 15 1.87 -9.09 9.01
C MET A 15 0.83 -8.32 9.85
N ILE A 16 0.34 -7.16 9.39
CA ILE A 16 -0.77 -6.45 10.04
C ILE A 16 -2.03 -7.32 10.09
N LEU A 17 -2.30 -8.07 9.02
CA LEU A 17 -3.48 -8.94 8.94
C LEU A 17 -3.45 -10.08 9.96
N ALA A 18 -2.26 -10.54 10.35
CA ALA A 18 -2.06 -11.59 11.34
C ALA A 18 -2.38 -11.15 12.80
N ASN A 19 -3.09 -10.03 12.96
CA ASN A 19 -3.63 -9.54 14.24
C ASN A 19 -2.55 -9.28 15.30
N VAL A 20 -1.55 -8.47 14.91
CA VAL A 20 -0.56 -7.93 15.86
C VAL A 20 -1.26 -7.03 16.89
N GLU A 21 -0.72 -6.98 18.11
CA GLU A 21 -1.21 -6.09 19.16
C GLU A 21 -1.52 -4.66 18.64
N PRO A 22 -2.60 -4.03 19.13
CA PRO A 22 -3.12 -2.80 18.55
C PRO A 22 -2.08 -1.66 18.50
N VAL A 23 -1.19 -1.55 19.48
CA VAL A 23 -0.10 -0.56 19.51
C VAL A 23 0.89 -0.77 18.36
N PHE A 24 1.30 -2.02 18.13
CA PHE A 24 2.24 -2.35 17.06
C PHE A 24 1.62 -2.11 15.67
N SER A 25 0.32 -2.38 15.52
CA SER A 25 -0.39 -2.17 14.26
C SER A 25 -0.39 -0.71 13.80
N GLN A 26 -0.41 0.25 14.73
CA GLN A 26 -0.37 1.69 14.41
C GLN A 26 0.99 2.12 13.87
N VAL A 27 2.08 1.60 14.47
CA VAL A 27 3.45 1.88 14.01
C VAL A 27 3.70 1.24 12.64
N LEU A 28 3.25 0.01 12.42
CA LEU A 28 3.37 -0.62 11.11
C LEU A 28 2.59 0.13 10.03
N ARG A 29 1.39 0.66 10.34
CA ARG A 29 0.62 1.50 9.42
C ARG A 29 1.37 2.77 9.01
N LEU A 30 2.06 3.43 9.95
CA LEU A 30 2.95 4.54 9.63
C LEU A 30 4.07 4.12 8.66
N ILE A 31 4.75 3.01 8.92
CA ILE A 31 5.83 2.52 8.06
C ILE A 31 5.31 2.19 6.66
N ILE A 32 4.14 1.56 6.56
CA ILE A 32 3.48 1.25 5.29
C ILE A 32 3.10 2.54 4.55
N GLY A 33 2.51 3.52 5.25
CA GLY A 33 2.17 4.82 4.69
C GLY A 33 3.40 5.54 4.13
N LEU A 34 4.51 5.56 4.88
CA LEU A 34 5.78 6.11 4.40
C LEU A 34 6.32 5.35 3.18
N GLY A 35 6.19 4.01 3.15
CA GLY A 35 6.54 3.23 1.98
C GLY A 35 5.71 3.58 0.73
N PHE A 36 4.41 3.84 0.90
CA PHE A 36 3.56 4.33 -0.18
C PHE A 36 3.89 5.76 -0.60
N LEU A 37 4.28 6.63 0.33
CA LEU A 37 4.75 7.98 0.02
C LEU A 37 6.01 7.95 -0.86
N VAL A 38 6.97 7.08 -0.53
CA VAL A 38 8.18 6.87 -1.37
C VAL A 38 7.81 6.35 -2.75
N LEU A 39 6.86 5.42 -2.86
CA LEU A 39 6.36 4.93 -4.15
C LEU A 39 5.62 6.01 -4.96
N ALA A 40 4.89 6.90 -4.28
CA ALA A 40 4.24 8.04 -4.91
C ALA A 40 5.30 8.98 -5.50
N LEU A 41 6.30 9.40 -4.72
CA LEU A 41 7.35 10.30 -5.19
C LEU A 41 8.11 9.72 -6.40
N ASP A 42 8.46 8.43 -6.38
CA ASP A 42 9.07 7.78 -7.54
C ASP A 42 8.13 7.76 -8.78
N ALA A 43 6.82 7.61 -8.56
CA ALA A 43 5.85 7.68 -9.64
C ALA A 43 5.72 9.09 -10.24
N LYS A 44 5.79 10.13 -9.40
CA LYS A 44 5.82 11.53 -9.82
C LYS A 44 7.05 11.83 -10.67
N ASP A 45 8.23 11.40 -10.22
CA ASP A 45 9.49 11.61 -10.95
C ASP A 45 9.52 10.91 -12.31
N ARG A 46 8.69 9.87 -12.50
CA ARG A 46 8.52 9.16 -13.76
C ARG A 46 7.44 9.74 -14.67
N GLY A 47 6.82 10.86 -14.29
CA GLY A 47 5.73 11.50 -15.04
C GLY A 47 4.44 10.68 -15.05
N ARG A 48 4.20 9.87 -14.02
CA ARG A 48 3.04 8.97 -13.95
C ARG A 48 2.03 9.46 -12.92
N ASP A 49 1.36 10.53 -13.27
CA ASP A 49 0.46 11.25 -12.36
C ASP A 49 -0.63 10.36 -11.79
N TYR A 50 -1.25 9.50 -12.62
CA TYR A 50 -2.26 8.53 -12.16
C TYR A 50 -1.74 7.59 -11.07
N VAL A 51 -0.49 7.17 -11.18
CA VAL A 51 0.17 6.22 -10.25
C VAL A 51 0.60 6.92 -8.99
N PHE A 52 1.05 8.17 -9.12
CA PHE A 52 1.31 9.07 -8.00
C PHE A 52 0.05 9.27 -7.15
N TYR A 53 -1.05 9.71 -7.74
CA TYR A 53 -2.31 9.93 -7.01
C TYR A 53 -2.84 8.65 -6.36
N PHE A 54 -2.71 7.50 -7.04
CA PHE A 54 -3.09 6.21 -6.46
C PHE A 54 -2.27 5.89 -5.20
N TYR A 55 -0.94 5.97 -5.26
CA TYR A 55 -0.08 5.71 -4.10
C TYR A 55 -0.25 6.78 -3.01
N LEU A 56 -0.51 8.03 -3.37
CA LEU A 56 -0.81 9.09 -2.43
C LEU A 56 -2.14 8.84 -1.69
N LEU A 57 -3.17 8.37 -2.40
CA LEU A 57 -4.44 7.98 -1.81
C LEU A 57 -4.27 6.79 -0.85
N LEU A 58 -3.46 5.80 -1.23
CA LEU A 58 -3.12 4.68 -0.33
C LEU A 58 -2.34 5.16 0.90
N CYS A 59 -1.36 6.05 0.73
CA CYS A 59 -0.64 6.67 1.84
C CYS A 59 -1.61 7.37 2.81
N PHE A 60 -2.59 8.11 2.27
CA PHE A 60 -3.62 8.75 3.07
C PHE A 60 -4.54 7.73 3.75
N TRP A 61 -4.88 6.63 3.06
CA TRP A 61 -5.67 5.55 3.65
C TRP A 61 -4.96 4.92 4.85
N PHE A 62 -3.64 4.69 4.78
CA PHE A 62 -2.87 4.05 5.86
C PHE A 62 -2.36 5.01 6.95
N GLN A 63 -2.79 6.27 6.98
CA GLN A 63 -2.35 7.20 8.02
C GLN A 63 -2.95 6.85 9.39
N PRO A 64 -2.20 7.01 10.51
CA PRO A 64 -2.74 6.85 11.86
C PRO A 64 -3.46 8.11 12.39
N LEU A 65 -3.62 9.16 11.58
CA LEU A 65 -3.96 10.51 12.05
C LEU A 65 -5.45 10.76 12.25
N PHE A 66 -6.31 10.08 11.50
CA PHE A 66 -7.75 10.24 11.68
C PHE A 66 -8.28 9.17 12.63
N LYS A 67 -8.77 9.61 13.79
CA LYS A 67 -9.61 8.82 14.70
C LYS A 67 -11.01 8.60 14.09
N PHE A 68 -11.07 8.13 12.84
CA PHE A 68 -12.29 7.48 12.39
C PHE A 68 -12.31 6.12 13.09
N GLU A 69 -13.38 5.81 13.80
CA GLU A 69 -13.66 4.49 14.38
C GLU A 69 -13.97 3.48 13.26
N VAL A 70 -13.07 3.37 12.29
CA VAL A 70 -13.15 2.38 11.22
C VAL A 70 -12.87 1.04 11.87
N ASP A 71 -13.86 0.16 11.79
CA ASP A 71 -13.78 -1.17 12.39
C ASP A 71 -12.58 -1.95 11.85
N LYS A 72 -12.03 -2.85 12.68
CA LYS A 72 -10.88 -3.68 12.30
C LYS A 72 -11.13 -4.47 11.03
N SER A 73 -12.39 -4.87 10.80
CA SER A 73 -12.81 -5.60 9.60
C SER A 73 -12.53 -4.82 8.31
N THR A 74 -12.87 -3.52 8.27
CA THR A 74 -12.66 -2.67 7.09
C THR A 74 -11.17 -2.46 6.80
N TRP A 75 -10.36 -2.26 7.84
CA TRP A 75 -8.91 -2.14 7.70
C TRP A 75 -8.27 -3.41 7.16
N ASN A 76 -8.71 -4.57 7.65
CA ASN A 76 -8.23 -5.86 7.18
C ASN A 76 -8.64 -6.10 5.72
N ALA A 77 -9.89 -5.81 5.35
CA ALA A 77 -10.36 -5.94 3.98
C ALA A 77 -9.53 -5.10 3.00
N MET A 78 -9.30 -3.83 3.30
CA MET A 78 -8.46 -2.98 2.44
C MET A 78 -7.01 -3.44 2.41
N SER A 79 -6.47 -3.92 3.54
CA SER A 79 -5.11 -4.46 3.58
C SER A 79 -4.98 -5.70 2.68
N ILE A 80 -5.96 -6.60 2.67
CA ILE A 80 -5.97 -7.76 1.77
C ILE A 80 -6.00 -7.30 0.31
N ILE A 81 -6.89 -6.36 -0.04
CA ILE A 81 -7.01 -5.85 -1.41
C ILE A 81 -5.70 -5.23 -1.87
N VAL A 82 -5.08 -4.36 -1.06
CA VAL A 82 -3.82 -3.70 -1.38
C VAL A 82 -2.66 -4.69 -1.46
N ALA A 83 -2.61 -5.68 -0.57
CA ALA A 83 -1.61 -6.75 -0.62
C ALA A 83 -1.74 -7.56 -1.92
N LEU A 84 -2.95 -7.92 -2.33
CA LEU A 84 -3.20 -8.59 -3.61
C LEU A 84 -2.75 -7.73 -4.78
N LEU A 85 -3.08 -6.43 -4.80
CA LEU A 85 -2.63 -5.50 -5.86
C LEU A 85 -1.10 -5.39 -5.95
N LEU A 86 -0.40 -5.48 -4.82
CA LEU A 86 1.07 -5.47 -4.78
C LEU A 86 1.69 -6.81 -5.19
N VAL A 87 1.04 -7.93 -4.88
CA VAL A 87 1.54 -9.30 -5.10
C VAL A 87 1.21 -9.85 -6.47
N ILE A 88 0.06 -9.47 -7.07
CA ILE A 88 -0.36 -9.96 -8.40
C ILE A 88 0.80 -9.75 -9.38
N PRO A 89 1.42 -10.85 -9.87
CA PRO A 89 2.59 -10.74 -10.72
C PRO A 89 2.18 -10.05 -12.01
N ARG A 90 3.06 -9.16 -12.50
CA ARG A 90 3.01 -8.59 -13.84
C ARG A 90 3.10 -9.72 -14.89
N MET A 91 2.01 -10.42 -15.13
CA MET A 91 1.89 -11.32 -16.26
C MET A 91 1.76 -10.43 -17.51
N LYS A 92 2.88 -10.21 -18.19
CA LYS A 92 2.88 -9.67 -19.56
C LYS A 92 2.14 -10.66 -20.46
N LYS A 93 0.85 -10.42 -20.71
CA LYS A 93 0.23 -10.65 -22.02
C LYS A 93 -1.08 -9.87 -22.16
N GLY A 94 -0.98 -8.72 -22.83
CA GLY A 94 -2.02 -8.28 -23.75
C GLY A 94 -3.31 -7.66 -23.20
N ARG A 95 -3.34 -7.01 -22.03
CA ARG A 95 -4.42 -6.05 -21.71
C ARG A 95 -3.99 -5.01 -20.67
N LYS A 96 -4.35 -3.75 -20.96
CA LYS A 96 -3.93 -2.51 -20.30
C LYS A 96 -4.31 -2.48 -18.81
N PHE A 97 -3.31 -2.54 -17.95
CA PHE A 97 -3.32 -1.84 -16.65
C PHE A 97 -2.01 -1.05 -16.58
N GLU A 98 -2.01 0.10 -17.24
CA GLU A 98 -0.89 1.06 -17.32
C GLU A 98 -0.66 1.83 -16.00
N PHE A 99 -1.30 1.42 -14.90
CA PHE A 99 -1.27 2.10 -13.60
C PHE A 99 0.02 1.92 -12.80
N PHE A 100 1.02 1.16 -13.27
CA PHE A 100 2.22 0.92 -12.47
C PHE A 100 3.53 0.81 -13.25
N GLN A 101 3.58 1.13 -14.56
CA GLN A 101 4.76 0.96 -15.43
C GLN A 101 5.92 1.88 -15.08
#